data_AF-A0A803NA29-F1
#
_entry.id   AF-A0A803NA29-F1
#
_cell.length_a   1.000
_cell.length_b   1.000
_cell.length_c   1.000
_cell.angle_alpha   90.00
_cell.angle_beta   90.00
_cell.angle_gamma   90.00
#
_symmetry.space_group_name_H-M   'P 1'
#
loop_
_entity.id
_entity.type
_entity.pdbx_description
1 polymer ?
#
loop_
_entity_poly.entity_id
_entity_poly.type
_entity_poly.pdbx_seq_one_letter_code
_entity_poly.pdbx_strand_id
1 'polypeptide(L)'
;MSAYRGGPNTFAVIGLSSKPLHDYGHPTYNCEYQSNNGSHFAVSGQKLSFQDFGFARAYVVVVVNCTFPTGTDSSTGGRLLLHASTNGGYDRDINSIDTIIALNEPPNSWHPSQFLAPPKYDYFYCGSSLFGNLSPQRVREWIAYHIRLFGTKSHFVFNDAGGIHPEVMGVLLPWIDLGFVTIHDIKYQEEFDGFYHNQMLILNDCLHRHQFDTKWMFFFDVDEYIFLPGESSLDSIMETLKETRIIL
;
A
#
# COMPACT_ATOMS: atom_id res chain seq x y z
N MET A 1 -5.67 -2.49 9.23
CA MET A 1 -6.38 -2.54 7.94
C MET A 1 -6.50 -1.12 7.43
N SER A 2 -6.22 -0.91 6.14
CA SER A 2 -6.31 0.38 5.45
C SER A 2 -7.17 0.22 4.21
N ALA A 3 -7.74 1.32 3.72
CA ALA A 3 -8.50 1.31 2.49
C ALA A 3 -8.25 2.59 1.70
N TYR A 4 -8.17 2.44 0.38
CA TYR A 4 -7.78 3.51 -0.52
C TYR A 4 -8.73 3.56 -1.71
N ARG A 5 -9.10 4.78 -2.10
CA ARG A 5 -9.86 5.01 -3.32
C ARG A 5 -8.92 4.97 -4.52
N GLY A 6 -9.15 4.04 -5.43
CA GLY A 6 -8.42 3.88 -6.69
C GLY A 6 -9.05 4.64 -7.88
N GLY A 7 -10.16 5.34 -7.66
CA GLY A 7 -10.88 6.05 -8.70
C GLY A 7 -12.30 6.45 -8.27
N PRO A 8 -13.13 6.94 -9.21
CA PRO A 8 -14.50 7.38 -8.89
C PRO A 8 -15.41 6.27 -8.33
N ASN A 9 -15.15 5.01 -8.68
CA ASN A 9 -15.95 3.84 -8.34
C ASN A 9 -15.12 2.63 -7.85
N THR A 10 -13.81 2.79 -7.65
CA THR A 10 -12.91 1.70 -7.31
C THR A 10 -12.22 1.94 -5.98
N PHE A 11 -12.07 0.89 -5.19
CA PHE A 11 -11.43 0.91 -3.88
C PHE A 11 -10.59 -0.35 -3.69
N ALA A 12 -9.52 -0.22 -2.91
CA ALA A 12 -8.73 -1.34 -2.42
C ALA A 12 -8.77 -1.34 -0.89
N VAL A 13 -9.07 -2.50 -0.29
CA VAL A 13 -9.01 -2.72 1.16
C VAL A 13 -7.86 -3.67 1.46
N ILE A 14 -6.95 -3.29 2.34
CA ILE A 14 -5.69 -3.96 2.61
C ILE A 14 -5.64 -4.30 4.10
N GLY A 15 -5.41 -5.56 4.43
CA GLY A 15 -5.35 -5.97 5.82
C GLY A 15 -4.71 -7.33 6.03
N LEU A 16 -4.75 -7.77 7.28
CA LEU A 16 -4.34 -9.10 7.69
C LEU A 16 -5.59 -9.94 7.97
N SER A 17 -5.50 -11.23 7.68
CA SER A 17 -6.52 -12.22 7.98
C SER A 17 -5.87 -13.49 8.50
N SER A 18 -6.64 -14.29 9.24
CA SER A 18 -6.20 -15.57 9.77
C SER A 18 -5.81 -16.51 8.63
N LYS A 19 -4.61 -17.07 8.68
CA LYS A 19 -4.13 -18.02 7.69
C LYS A 19 -4.97 -19.31 7.67
N PRO A 20 -5.26 -19.99 8.80
CA PRO A 20 -6.16 -21.15 8.80
C PRO A 20 -7.52 -20.88 8.17
N LEU A 21 -8.08 -19.68 8.38
CA LEU A 21 -9.33 -19.31 7.75
C LEU A 21 -9.23 -19.34 6.22
N HIS A 22 -8.11 -18.87 5.67
CA HIS A 22 -7.87 -18.87 4.23
C HIS A 22 -7.61 -20.27 3.67
N ASP A 23 -6.88 -21.10 4.40
CA ASP A 23 -6.53 -22.46 4.00
C ASP A 23 -7.73 -23.41 4.03
N TYR A 24 -8.64 -23.25 5.01
CA TYR A 24 -9.74 -24.20 5.24
C TYR A 24 -11.15 -23.63 5.06
N GLY A 25 -11.37 -22.37 5.43
CA GLY A 25 -12.68 -21.71 5.32
C GLY A 25 -12.92 -21.06 3.96
N HIS A 26 -11.86 -20.66 3.26
CA HIS A 26 -11.94 -19.98 1.97
C HIS A 26 -12.87 -18.75 1.99
N PRO A 27 -12.54 -17.72 2.79
CA PRO A 27 -13.43 -16.60 3.04
C PRO A 27 -13.75 -15.83 1.76
N THR A 28 -14.98 -15.35 1.68
CA THR A 28 -15.48 -14.48 0.61
C THR A 28 -15.68 -13.07 1.15
N TYR A 29 -15.59 -12.09 0.24
CA TYR A 29 -15.64 -10.67 0.58
C TYR A 29 -16.70 -9.99 -0.27
N ASN A 30 -17.57 -9.21 0.36
CA ASN A 30 -18.50 -8.31 -0.33
C ASN A 30 -18.22 -6.88 0.13
N CYS A 31 -18.24 -5.94 -0.79
CA CYS A 31 -18.05 -4.53 -0.50
C CYS A 31 -19.38 -3.80 -0.61
N GLU A 32 -19.72 -2.98 0.38
CA GLU A 32 -20.88 -2.11 0.36
C GLU A 32 -20.44 -0.66 0.51
N TYR A 33 -20.88 0.22 -0.39
CA TYR A 33 -20.71 1.67 -0.21
C TYR A 33 -22.04 2.28 0.22
N GLN A 34 -22.06 2.90 1.39
CA GLN A 34 -23.21 3.62 1.94
C GLN A 34 -22.97 5.12 1.80
N SER A 35 -23.74 5.77 0.94
CA SER A 35 -23.69 7.22 0.79
C SER A 35 -24.50 7.92 1.88
N ASN A 36 -24.08 9.11 2.28
CA ASN A 36 -24.76 9.89 3.32
C ASN A 36 -26.19 10.32 2.93
N ASN A 37 -26.53 10.27 1.63
CA ASN A 37 -27.90 10.51 1.14
C ASN A 37 -28.85 9.31 1.29
N GLY A 38 -28.37 8.18 1.82
CA GLY A 38 -29.16 6.96 2.05
C GLY A 38 -29.09 5.92 0.92
N SER A 39 -28.43 6.22 -0.19
CA SER A 39 -28.16 5.20 -1.22
C SER A 39 -27.08 4.23 -0.76
N HIS A 40 -27.25 2.95 -1.09
CA HIS A 40 -26.26 1.90 -0.82
C HIS A 40 -26.10 1.01 -2.04
N PHE A 41 -24.86 0.61 -2.31
CA PHE A 41 -24.51 -0.29 -3.40
C PHE A 41 -23.62 -1.39 -2.86
N ALA A 42 -23.88 -2.63 -3.25
CA ALA A 42 -23.07 -3.78 -2.86
C ALA A 42 -22.52 -4.50 -4.10
N VAL A 43 -21.27 -4.94 -4.02
CA VAL A 43 -20.58 -5.70 -5.06
C VAL A 43 -19.75 -6.81 -4.44
N SER A 44 -19.47 -7.86 -5.22
CA SER A 44 -18.51 -8.89 -4.81
C SER A 44 -17.09 -8.30 -4.82
N GLY A 45 -16.36 -8.48 -3.73
CA GLY A 45 -14.99 -8.05 -3.58
C GLY A 45 -14.02 -9.05 -4.20
N GLN A 46 -13.10 -8.57 -5.03
CA GLN A 46 -12.07 -9.40 -5.66
C GLN A 46 -10.82 -9.45 -4.79
N LYS A 47 -10.61 -10.58 -4.11
CA LYS A 47 -9.36 -10.83 -3.37
C LYS A 47 -8.21 -11.10 -4.36
N LEU A 48 -7.14 -10.33 -4.26
CA LEU A 48 -5.91 -10.62 -5.00
C LEU A 48 -5.27 -11.91 -4.50
N SER A 49 -4.81 -12.75 -5.43
CA SER A 49 -4.14 -14.00 -5.13
C SER A 49 -2.65 -13.74 -4.91
N PHE A 50 -2.20 -13.81 -3.67
CA PHE A 50 -0.78 -13.81 -3.34
C PHE A 50 -0.29 -15.24 -3.16
N GLN A 51 0.95 -15.50 -3.58
CA GLN A 51 1.60 -16.74 -3.19
C GLN A 51 1.83 -16.71 -1.68
N ASP A 52 1.53 -17.82 -1.02
CA ASP A 52 1.75 -17.96 0.41
C ASP A 52 3.24 -18.20 0.68
N PHE A 53 3.94 -17.14 1.11
CA PHE A 53 5.39 -17.17 1.29
C PHE A 53 5.83 -17.69 2.68
N GLY A 54 4.92 -17.84 3.64
CA GLY A 54 5.26 -18.13 5.03
C GLY A 54 4.72 -19.45 5.56
N PHE A 55 5.54 -20.50 5.61
CA PHE A 55 5.19 -21.70 6.37
C PHE A 55 4.99 -21.35 7.86
N ALA A 56 3.92 -21.88 8.47
CA ALA A 56 3.60 -21.75 9.90
C ALA A 56 3.41 -20.32 10.45
N ARG A 57 2.93 -19.36 9.63
CA ARG A 57 2.55 -18.01 10.08
C ARG A 57 1.07 -17.93 10.47
N ALA A 58 0.74 -17.12 11.46
CA ALA A 58 -0.65 -16.95 11.91
C ALA A 58 -1.50 -16.10 10.94
N TYR A 59 -0.90 -15.12 10.27
CA TYR A 59 -1.61 -14.16 9.43
C TYR A 59 -1.13 -14.17 7.97
N VAL A 60 -2.09 -13.92 7.07
CA VAL A 60 -1.86 -13.64 5.64
C VAL A 60 -2.34 -12.25 5.28
N VAL A 61 -1.68 -11.65 4.29
CA VAL A 61 -2.11 -10.36 3.73
C VAL A 61 -3.29 -10.59 2.80
N VAL A 62 -4.29 -9.73 2.91
CA VAL A 62 -5.48 -9.72 2.07
C VAL A 62 -5.59 -8.35 1.44
N VAL A 63 -5.68 -8.33 0.11
CA VAL A 63 -6.02 -7.12 -0.66
C VAL A 63 -7.32 -7.43 -1.40
N VAL A 64 -8.37 -6.66 -1.12
CA VAL A 64 -9.69 -6.81 -1.74
C VAL A 64 -9.98 -5.58 -2.59
N ASN A 65 -10.13 -5.79 -3.89
CA ASN A 65 -10.56 -4.76 -4.82
C ASN A 65 -12.09 -4.73 -4.91
N CYS A 66 -12.66 -3.55 -4.72
CA CYS A 66 -14.09 -3.29 -4.81
C CYS A 66 -14.33 -2.33 -5.98
N THR A 67 -15.04 -2.79 -7.02
CA THR A 67 -15.39 -1.97 -8.19
C THR A 67 -16.90 -1.87 -8.31
N PHE A 68 -17.44 -0.68 -8.09
CA PHE A 68 -18.86 -0.39 -8.18
C PHE A 68 -19.27 -0.05 -9.62
N PRO A 69 -20.52 -0.34 -10.04
CA PRO A 69 -20.96 -0.08 -11.41
C PRO A 69 -21.03 1.42 -11.75
N THR A 70 -21.23 2.27 -10.75
CA THR A 70 -21.33 3.72 -10.91
C THR A 70 -20.38 4.45 -9.96
N GLY A 71 -19.89 5.62 -10.40
CA GLY A 71 -19.12 6.52 -9.57
C GLY A 71 -19.91 7.01 -8.36
N THR A 72 -19.24 7.15 -7.23
CA THR A 72 -19.80 7.79 -6.04
C THR A 72 -19.78 9.32 -6.21
N ASP A 73 -20.73 10.03 -5.63
CA ASP A 73 -20.75 11.50 -5.62
C ASP A 73 -19.84 12.04 -4.51
N SER A 74 -18.80 12.78 -4.88
CA SER A 74 -17.84 13.35 -3.93
C SER A 74 -18.48 14.39 -3.00
N SER A 75 -19.54 15.08 -3.44
CA SER A 75 -20.19 16.12 -2.63
C SER A 75 -20.99 15.57 -1.45
N THR A 76 -21.41 14.32 -1.54
CA THR A 76 -22.23 13.68 -0.50
C THR A 76 -21.36 12.96 0.54
N GLY A 77 -20.25 12.35 0.11
CA GLY A 77 -19.46 11.45 0.95
C GLY A 77 -20.22 10.16 1.30
N GLY A 78 -19.61 9.36 2.18
CA GLY A 78 -20.15 8.07 2.58
C GLY A 78 -19.13 7.21 3.31
N ARG A 79 -19.41 5.91 3.41
CA ARG A 79 -18.50 4.92 4.00
C ARG A 79 -18.48 3.64 3.20
N LEU A 80 -17.29 3.06 3.09
CA LEU A 80 -17.06 1.73 2.53
C LEU A 80 -17.09 0.71 3.67
N LEU A 81 -17.94 -0.29 3.54
CA LEU A 81 -18.02 -1.45 4.40
C LEU A 81 -17.45 -2.65 3.66
N LEU A 82 -16.65 -3.46 4.36
CA LEU A 82 -16.20 -4.77 3.91
C LEU A 82 -16.92 -5.82 4.75
N HIS A 83 -17.69 -6.69 4.09
CA HIS A 83 -18.30 -7.86 4.69
C HIS A 83 -17.41 -9.06 4.41
N ALA A 84 -16.76 -9.58 5.44
CA ALA A 84 -15.89 -10.75 5.37
C ALA A 84 -16.63 -11.96 5.93
N SER A 85 -16.89 -12.94 5.07
CA SER A 85 -17.56 -14.19 5.43
C SER A 85 -16.54 -15.24 5.82
N THR A 86 -16.74 -15.93 6.94
CA THR A 86 -15.86 -17.03 7.35
C THR A 86 -16.12 -18.32 6.58
N ASN A 87 -17.25 -18.41 5.87
CA ASN A 87 -17.67 -19.58 5.09
C ASN A 87 -17.64 -20.88 5.89
N GLY A 88 -17.97 -20.79 7.18
CA GLY A 88 -17.97 -21.93 8.10
C GLY A 88 -16.58 -22.41 8.52
N GLY A 89 -15.55 -21.56 8.40
CA GLY A 89 -14.17 -21.86 8.80
C GLY A 89 -13.96 -22.11 10.31
N TYR A 90 -14.95 -21.80 11.15
CA TYR A 90 -14.97 -22.13 12.57
C TYR A 90 -15.91 -23.32 12.85
N ASP A 91 -17.17 -23.19 12.44
CA ASP A 91 -18.18 -24.24 12.45
C ASP A 91 -18.88 -24.22 11.09
N ARG A 92 -18.95 -25.37 10.40
CA ARG A 92 -19.56 -25.47 9.08
C ARG A 92 -21.05 -25.10 9.07
N ASP A 93 -21.69 -25.19 10.23
CA ASP A 93 -23.10 -24.85 10.40
C ASP A 93 -23.31 -23.34 10.68
N ILE A 94 -22.25 -22.59 10.96
CA ILE A 94 -22.29 -21.15 11.28
C ILE A 94 -21.45 -20.37 10.29
N ASN A 95 -22.11 -19.76 9.30
CA ASN A 95 -21.48 -18.77 8.45
C ASN A 95 -21.51 -17.38 9.10
N SER A 96 -20.47 -17.02 9.85
CA SER A 96 -20.35 -15.68 10.42
C SER A 96 -19.87 -14.67 9.37
N ILE A 97 -20.50 -13.50 9.34
CA ILE A 97 -20.12 -12.39 8.48
C ILE A 97 -19.74 -11.22 9.37
N ASP A 98 -18.46 -10.86 9.34
CA ASP A 98 -17.96 -9.67 10.00
C ASP A 98 -18.11 -8.47 9.08
N THR A 99 -18.61 -7.35 9.63
CA THR A 99 -18.74 -6.09 8.90
C THR A 99 -17.74 -5.09 9.43
N ILE A 100 -16.83 -4.67 8.55
CA ILE A 100 -15.72 -3.77 8.87
C ILE A 100 -15.95 -2.45 8.15
N ILE A 101 -15.89 -1.33 8.88
CA ILE A 101 -15.85 -0.01 8.25
C ILE A 101 -14.45 0.19 7.69
N ALA A 102 -14.28 -0.03 6.40
CA ALA A 102 -12.98 0.01 5.72
C ALA A 102 -12.54 1.46 5.45
N LEU A 103 -13.45 2.33 5.04
CA LEU A 103 -13.18 3.74 4.76
C LEU A 103 -14.36 4.62 5.17
N ASN A 104 -14.09 5.79 5.72
CA ASN A 104 -15.09 6.83 5.94
C ASN A 104 -14.67 8.10 5.19
N GLU A 105 -15.52 8.56 4.27
CA GLU A 105 -15.27 9.69 3.38
C GLU A 105 -16.23 10.82 3.72
N PRO A 106 -15.75 11.92 4.35
CA PRO A 106 -16.58 13.09 4.55
C PRO A 106 -16.96 13.72 3.19
N PRO A 107 -18.04 14.53 3.16
CA PRO A 107 -18.37 15.35 1.99
C PRO A 107 -17.15 16.12 1.47
N ASN A 108 -16.94 16.07 0.15
CA ASN A 108 -15.83 16.72 -0.56
C ASN A 108 -14.42 16.26 -0.15
N SER A 109 -14.26 15.04 0.36
CA SER A 109 -12.94 14.50 0.74
C SER A 109 -12.06 14.06 -0.43
N TRP A 110 -12.63 13.96 -1.63
CA TRP A 110 -11.91 13.54 -2.82
C TRP A 110 -12.45 14.26 -4.06
N HIS A 111 -11.64 14.38 -5.10
CA HIS A 111 -12.03 14.97 -6.38
C HIS A 111 -11.59 14.10 -7.55
N PRO A 112 -12.38 13.94 -8.62
CA PRO A 112 -11.97 13.17 -9.79
C PRO A 112 -10.64 13.63 -10.41
N SER A 113 -10.32 14.92 -10.28
CA SER A 113 -9.05 15.48 -10.76
C SER A 113 -7.83 14.86 -10.08
N GLN A 114 -7.93 14.33 -8.87
CA GLN A 114 -6.79 13.72 -8.17
C GLN A 114 -6.26 12.47 -8.88
N PHE A 115 -7.08 11.79 -9.67
CA PHE A 115 -6.71 10.61 -10.44
C PHE A 115 -6.17 10.93 -11.83
N LEU A 116 -6.35 12.18 -12.29
CA LEU A 116 -6.01 12.63 -13.64
C LEU A 116 -4.93 13.73 -13.63
N ALA A 117 -4.70 14.36 -12.49
CA ALA A 117 -3.71 15.40 -12.35
C ALA A 117 -2.31 14.83 -12.62
N PRO A 118 -1.40 15.64 -13.20
CA PRO A 118 0.00 15.25 -13.28
C PRO A 118 0.53 14.88 -11.90
N PRO A 119 1.20 13.72 -11.75
CA PRO A 119 1.73 13.30 -10.46
C PRO A 119 2.70 14.32 -9.87
N LYS A 120 2.72 14.42 -8.55
CA LYS A 120 3.61 15.32 -7.80
C LYS A 120 5.08 14.97 -8.01
N TYR A 121 5.38 13.68 -8.07
CA TYR A 121 6.71 13.13 -8.18
C TYR A 121 6.90 12.41 -9.51
N ASP A 122 8.13 12.42 -10.02
CA ASP A 122 8.51 11.58 -11.16
C ASP A 122 8.85 10.16 -10.68
N TYR A 123 9.49 10.08 -9.51
CA TYR A 123 9.95 8.83 -8.91
C TYR A 123 9.57 8.74 -7.44
N PHE A 124 9.12 7.57 -7.01
CA PHE A 124 8.74 7.33 -5.63
C PHE A 124 9.32 6.01 -5.16
N TYR A 125 9.91 6.02 -3.98
CA TYR A 125 10.41 4.83 -3.33
C TYR A 125 9.48 4.43 -2.19
N CYS A 126 8.97 3.20 -2.26
CA CYS A 126 8.25 2.54 -1.18
C CYS A 126 9.13 1.45 -0.59
N GLY A 127 9.78 1.75 0.55
CA GLY A 127 10.68 0.80 1.19
C GLY A 127 9.98 -0.35 1.91
N SER A 128 10.65 -1.49 1.99
CA SER A 128 10.27 -2.60 2.85
C SER A 128 10.35 -2.20 4.34
N SER A 129 9.84 -3.08 5.21
CA SER A 129 9.89 -2.89 6.66
C SER A 129 11.34 -2.82 7.14
N LEU A 130 11.71 -1.74 7.82
CA LEU A 130 13.03 -1.53 8.39
C LEU A 130 13.10 -2.03 9.83
N PHE A 131 13.87 -3.09 10.05
CA PHE A 131 14.05 -3.74 11.35
C PHE A 131 15.52 -4.02 11.66
N GLY A 132 15.82 -4.42 12.89
CA GLY A 132 17.17 -4.76 13.33
C GLY A 132 18.07 -3.55 13.56
N ASN A 133 19.39 -3.73 13.43
CA ASN A 133 20.38 -2.69 13.72
C ASN A 133 20.96 -2.12 12.42
N LEU A 134 20.26 -1.16 11.82
CA LEU A 134 20.68 -0.51 10.58
C LEU A 134 21.96 0.30 10.79
N SER A 135 22.85 0.33 9.80
CA SER A 135 24.04 1.18 9.86
C SER A 135 23.70 2.62 9.44
N PRO A 136 23.86 3.64 10.30
CA PRO A 136 23.63 5.03 9.92
C PRO A 136 24.50 5.47 8.74
N GLN A 137 25.73 4.95 8.65
CA GLN A 137 26.63 5.22 7.53
C GLN A 137 26.07 4.68 6.21
N ARG A 138 25.62 3.42 6.18
CA ARG A 138 25.07 2.83 4.96
C ARG A 138 23.78 3.52 4.52
N VAL A 139 22.89 3.85 5.47
CA VAL A 139 21.67 4.61 5.18
C VAL A 139 22.01 5.98 4.60
N ARG A 140 23.02 6.68 5.13
CA ARG A 140 23.47 7.98 4.64
C ARG A 140 23.95 7.90 3.20
N GLU A 141 24.77 6.91 2.88
CA GLU A 141 25.29 6.68 1.53
C GLU A 141 24.14 6.34 0.56
N TRP A 142 23.25 5.44 0.97
CA TRP A 142 22.14 4.96 0.16
C TRP A 142 21.16 6.08 -0.21
N ILE A 143 20.71 6.89 0.76
CA ILE A 143 19.71 7.93 0.48
C ILE A 143 20.29 9.06 -0.38
N ALA A 144 21.55 9.45 -0.12
CA ALA A 144 22.23 10.47 -0.90
C ALA A 144 22.44 10.02 -2.36
N TYR A 145 22.80 8.73 -2.55
CA TYR A 145 22.93 8.14 -3.87
C TYR A 145 21.60 8.14 -4.64
N HIS A 146 20.53 7.64 -4.03
CA HIS A 146 19.25 7.47 -4.72
C HIS A 146 18.51 8.80 -4.94
N ILE A 147 18.61 9.77 -4.04
CA ILE A 147 18.09 11.13 -4.30
C ILE A 147 18.82 11.76 -5.49
N ARG A 148 20.15 11.59 -5.58
CA ARG A 148 20.91 12.09 -6.74
C ARG A 148 20.51 11.38 -8.02
N LEU A 149 20.28 10.07 -7.97
CA LEU A 149 19.90 9.26 -9.12
C LEU A 149 18.47 9.59 -9.61
N PHE A 150 17.53 9.72 -8.69
CA PHE A 150 16.11 9.96 -9.01
C PHE A 150 15.82 11.44 -9.26
N GLY A 151 16.68 12.35 -8.77
CA GLY A 151 16.53 13.78 -8.98
C GLY A 151 15.54 14.45 -8.00
N THR A 152 15.29 15.74 -8.21
CA THR A 152 14.61 16.60 -7.23
C THR A 152 13.10 16.38 -7.12
N LYS A 153 12.48 15.72 -8.10
CA LYS A 153 11.06 15.32 -8.07
C LYS A 153 10.89 13.89 -7.57
N SER A 154 11.68 13.50 -6.58
CA SER A 154 11.61 12.19 -5.95
C SER A 154 11.10 12.26 -4.52
N HIS A 155 10.54 11.16 -4.03
CA HIS A 155 10.16 11.02 -2.63
C HIS A 155 10.39 9.60 -2.14
N PHE A 156 10.75 9.46 -0.87
CA PHE A 156 11.18 8.22 -0.24
C PHE A 156 10.38 7.98 1.03
N VAL A 157 9.67 6.85 1.09
CA VAL A 157 8.97 6.39 2.28
C VAL A 157 9.77 5.28 2.94
N PHE A 158 10.18 5.52 4.19
CA PHE A 158 10.79 4.51 5.06
C PHE A 158 9.78 4.03 6.09
N ASN A 159 9.59 2.71 6.19
CA ASN A 159 8.63 2.10 7.10
C ASN A 159 9.39 1.52 8.31
N ASP A 160 9.34 2.20 9.45
CA ASP A 160 10.06 1.83 10.67
C ASP A 160 9.34 0.71 11.43
N ALA A 161 9.88 -0.51 11.34
CA ALA A 161 9.52 -1.68 12.14
C ALA A 161 10.48 -1.87 13.34
N GLY A 162 11.10 -0.78 13.81
CA GLY A 162 12.07 -0.78 14.92
C GLY A 162 13.52 -0.70 14.48
N GLY A 163 13.80 -0.58 13.19
CA GLY A 163 15.15 -0.41 12.65
C GLY A 163 15.67 1.02 12.67
N ILE A 164 14.81 2.04 12.74
CA ILE A 164 15.21 3.45 12.74
C ILE A 164 15.51 3.92 14.17
N HIS A 165 16.70 3.55 14.67
CA HIS A 165 17.20 4.06 15.94
C HIS A 165 17.71 5.52 15.84
N PRO A 166 18.00 6.23 16.96
CA PRO A 166 18.25 7.67 16.95
C PRO A 166 19.34 8.15 15.99
N GLU A 167 20.40 7.37 15.77
CA GLU A 167 21.47 7.74 14.84
C GLU A 167 21.03 7.65 13.37
N VAL A 168 20.20 6.67 13.01
CA VAL A 168 19.60 6.57 11.67
C VAL A 168 18.59 7.70 11.47
N MET A 169 17.78 8.00 12.48
CA MET A 169 16.90 9.16 12.46
C MET A 169 17.71 10.45 12.23
N GLY A 170 18.85 10.63 12.90
CA GLY A 170 19.76 11.76 12.69
C GLY A 170 20.27 11.88 11.24
N VAL A 171 20.42 10.77 10.53
CA VAL A 171 20.77 10.75 9.10
C VAL A 171 19.58 11.13 8.21
N LEU A 172 18.36 10.71 8.56
CA LEU A 172 17.15 10.94 7.78
C LEU A 172 16.54 12.34 7.97
N LEU A 173 16.70 12.95 9.15
CA LEU A 173 16.12 14.25 9.50
C LEU A 173 16.38 15.36 8.45
N PRO A 174 17.61 15.58 7.96
CA PRO A 174 17.84 16.61 6.95
C PRO A 174 17.04 16.37 5.66
N TRP A 175 16.79 15.11 5.29
CA TRP A 175 16.02 14.75 4.10
C TRP A 175 14.51 14.88 4.31
N ILE A 176 14.05 14.70 5.55
CA ILE A 176 12.67 15.01 5.96
C ILE A 176 12.45 16.52 5.87
N ASP A 177 13.36 17.32 6.41
CA ASP A 177 13.28 18.78 6.38
C ASP A 177 13.29 19.35 4.94
N LEU A 178 14.03 18.69 4.04
CA LEU A 178 14.04 19.02 2.61
C LEU A 178 12.80 18.50 1.84
N GLY A 179 11.93 17.71 2.47
CA GLY A 179 10.72 17.16 1.86
C GLY A 179 10.92 15.92 0.98
N PHE A 180 12.11 15.31 1.00
CA PHE A 180 12.41 14.09 0.25
C PHE A 180 11.95 12.82 0.97
N VAL A 181 11.85 12.84 2.29
CA VAL A 181 11.61 11.64 3.10
C VAL A 181 10.36 11.76 3.95
N THR A 182 9.57 10.69 3.97
CA THR A 182 8.55 10.42 4.98
C THR A 182 8.90 9.14 5.74
N ILE A 183 8.72 9.16 7.06
CA ILE A 183 8.85 7.95 7.88
C ILE A 183 7.46 7.54 8.35
N HIS A 184 7.10 6.28 8.12
CA HIS A 184 5.93 5.65 8.72
C HIS A 184 6.35 4.80 9.91
N ASP A 185 5.75 5.04 11.07
CA ASP A 185 5.91 4.14 12.21
C ASP A 185 4.98 2.93 12.05
N ILE A 186 5.57 1.75 11.89
CA ILE A 186 4.85 0.49 11.73
C ILE A 186 5.21 -0.53 12.81
N LYS A 187 5.85 -0.10 13.91
CA LYS A 187 6.28 -1.01 15.00
C LYS A 187 5.15 -1.87 15.56
N TYR A 188 3.92 -1.34 15.60
CA TYR A 188 2.76 -2.10 16.04
C TYR A 188 2.41 -3.28 15.13
N GLN A 189 2.77 -3.24 13.84
CA GLN A 189 2.53 -4.35 12.92
C GLN A 189 3.35 -5.59 13.29
N GLU A 190 4.46 -5.43 14.02
CA GLU A 190 5.30 -6.53 14.48
C GLU A 190 4.61 -7.44 15.49
N GLU A 191 3.50 -7.00 16.10
CA GLU A 191 2.68 -7.85 16.97
C GLU A 191 1.94 -8.95 16.18
N PHE A 192 1.76 -8.77 14.87
CA PHE A 192 1.07 -9.71 14.01
C PHE A 192 2.07 -10.60 13.27
N ASP A 193 2.04 -11.90 13.56
CA ASP A 193 2.89 -12.92 12.94
C ASP A 193 2.53 -13.16 11.46
N GLY A 194 2.99 -12.24 10.62
CA GLY A 194 2.98 -12.34 9.17
C GLY A 194 4.36 -12.66 8.61
N PHE A 195 4.42 -12.87 7.29
CA PHE A 195 5.67 -13.14 6.61
C PHE A 195 6.56 -11.89 6.56
N TYR A 196 7.83 -12.05 6.95
CA TYR A 196 8.92 -11.09 6.77
C TYR A 196 8.55 -9.65 7.20
N HIS A 197 8.29 -9.46 8.50
CA HIS A 197 7.94 -8.15 9.08
C HIS A 197 6.76 -7.47 8.37
N ASN A 198 5.78 -8.28 7.96
CA ASN A 198 4.60 -7.87 7.21
C ASN A 198 4.89 -7.10 5.90
N GLN A 199 6.04 -7.33 5.26
CA GLN A 199 6.49 -6.58 4.08
C GLN A 199 5.41 -6.46 3.00
N MET A 200 4.71 -7.54 2.65
CA MET A 200 3.65 -7.48 1.64
C MET A 200 2.50 -6.54 2.02
N LEU A 201 2.13 -6.47 3.30
CA LEU A 201 1.12 -5.54 3.79
C LEU A 201 1.61 -4.10 3.60
N ILE A 202 2.84 -3.83 4.03
CA ILE A 202 3.46 -2.50 4.04
C ILE A 202 3.67 -1.97 2.62
N LEU A 203 4.15 -2.81 1.70
CA LEU A 203 4.37 -2.41 0.31
C LEU A 203 3.05 -2.14 -0.42
N ASN A 204 2.01 -2.97 -0.21
CA ASN A 204 0.69 -2.72 -0.80
C ASN A 204 0.05 -1.46 -0.22
N ASP A 205 0.19 -1.21 1.08
CA ASP A 205 -0.28 0.01 1.72
C ASP A 205 0.37 1.26 1.09
N CYS A 206 1.70 1.25 0.95
CA CYS A 206 2.44 2.34 0.31
C CYS A 206 2.05 2.54 -1.16
N LEU A 207 1.90 1.43 -1.92
CA LEU A 207 1.44 1.46 -3.31
C LEU A 207 0.09 2.16 -3.42
N HIS A 208 -0.92 1.68 -2.71
CA HIS A 208 -2.27 2.20 -2.86
C HIS A 208 -2.44 3.61 -2.29
N ARG A 209 -1.64 3.99 -1.29
CA ARG A 209 -1.59 5.35 -0.73
C ARG A 209 -1.01 6.36 -1.73
N HIS A 210 0.01 5.98 -2.49
CA HIS A 210 0.80 6.90 -3.33
C HIS A 210 0.72 6.64 -4.83
N GLN A 211 -0.15 5.73 -5.29
CA GLN A 211 -0.31 5.37 -6.70
C GLN A 211 -0.62 6.55 -7.63
N PHE A 212 -1.19 7.65 -7.12
CA PHE A 212 -1.47 8.87 -7.89
C PHE A 212 -0.47 10.01 -7.64
N ASP A 213 0.46 9.82 -6.69
CA ASP A 213 1.45 10.85 -6.34
C ASP A 213 2.67 10.81 -7.25
N THR A 214 2.90 9.71 -7.96
CA THR A 214 4.12 9.49 -8.76
C THR A 214 3.85 8.96 -10.17
N LYS A 215 4.80 9.16 -11.09
CA LYS A 215 4.81 8.48 -12.39
C LYS A 215 5.33 7.05 -12.29
N TRP A 216 6.41 6.86 -11.53
CA TRP A 216 7.06 5.57 -11.33
C TRP A 216 7.26 5.30 -9.85
N MET A 217 6.98 4.07 -9.44
CA MET A 217 7.16 3.61 -8.07
C MET A 217 8.14 2.44 -8.03
N PHE A 218 9.08 2.51 -7.10
CA PHE A 218 10.14 1.54 -6.91
C PHE A 218 9.98 0.81 -5.57
N PHE A 219 10.29 -0.48 -5.61
CA PHE A 219 10.30 -1.39 -4.47
C PHE A 219 11.62 -2.15 -4.49
N PHE A 220 12.54 -1.80 -3.61
CA PHE A 220 13.84 -2.46 -3.44
C PHE A 220 14.38 -2.17 -2.04
N ASP A 221 15.33 -2.97 -1.57
CA ASP A 221 15.79 -2.89 -0.19
C ASP A 221 16.87 -1.81 0.00
N VAL A 222 17.03 -1.34 1.24
CA VAL A 222 17.98 -0.25 1.60
C VAL A 222 19.46 -0.67 1.58
N ASP A 223 19.73 -1.95 1.30
CA ASP A 223 21.05 -2.51 1.05
C ASP A 223 21.30 -2.80 -0.44
N GLU A 224 20.33 -2.52 -1.31
CA GLU A 224 20.43 -2.65 -2.76
C GLU A 224 20.70 -1.31 -3.45
N TYR A 225 21.40 -1.33 -4.58
CA TYR A 225 21.72 -0.14 -5.37
C TYR A 225 21.29 -0.30 -6.82
N ILE A 226 20.61 0.72 -7.35
CA ILE A 226 20.29 0.80 -8.77
C ILE A 226 21.51 1.33 -9.52
N PHE A 227 22.14 0.48 -10.33
CA PHE A 227 23.25 0.87 -11.19
C PHE A 227 22.78 1.11 -12.62
N LEU A 228 23.12 2.28 -13.19
CA LEU A 228 22.87 2.59 -14.58
C LEU A 228 24.16 2.44 -15.41
N PRO A 229 24.21 1.53 -16.40
CA PRO A 229 25.40 1.36 -17.23
C PRO A 229 25.55 2.48 -18.27
N GLY A 230 26.79 2.88 -18.53
CA GLY A 230 27.13 3.83 -19.58
C GLY A 230 26.61 5.26 -19.32
N GLU A 231 26.12 5.91 -20.38
CA GLU A 231 25.54 7.27 -20.33
C GLU A 231 24.00 7.26 -20.19
N SER A 232 23.41 6.13 -19.81
CA SER A 232 21.96 6.02 -19.63
C SER A 232 21.48 6.81 -18.42
N SER A 233 20.30 7.41 -18.53
CA SER A 233 19.59 8.02 -17.41
C SER A 233 18.37 7.19 -17.02
N LEU A 234 17.92 7.34 -15.77
CA LEU A 234 16.72 6.65 -15.31
C LEU A 234 15.51 7.04 -16.16
N ASP A 235 15.41 8.31 -16.55
CA ASP A 235 14.36 8.81 -17.45
C ASP A 235 14.39 8.08 -18.79
N SER A 236 15.57 7.95 -19.40
CA SER A 236 15.71 7.29 -20.70
C SER A 236 15.24 5.84 -20.66
N ILE A 237 15.55 5.11 -19.59
CA ILE A 237 15.12 3.71 -19.40
C ILE A 237 13.60 3.67 -19.20
N MET A 238 13.06 4.55 -18.36
CA MET A 238 11.64 4.55 -18.07
C MET A 238 10.77 4.91 -19.26
N GLU A 239 11.22 5.80 -20.15
CA GLU A 239 10.51 6.07 -21.41
C GLU A 239 10.36 4.79 -22.26
N THR A 240 11.37 3.92 -22.31
CA THR A 240 11.25 2.64 -23.04
C THR A 240 10.18 1.71 -22.46
N LEU A 241 9.93 1.78 -21.16
CA LEU A 241 8.91 0.97 -20.50
C LEU A 241 7.49 1.50 -20.76
N LYS A 242 7.31 2.79 -21.04
CA LYS A 242 5.98 3.36 -21.35
C LYS A 242 5.41 2.82 -22.66
N GLU A 243 6.26 2.55 -23.64
CA GLU A 243 5.86 2.00 -24.93
C GLU A 243 5.39 0.54 -24.80
N THR A 244 5.83 -0.14 -23.75
CA THR A 244 5.44 -1.51 -23.43
C THR A 244 4.21 -1.47 -22.51
N ARG A 245 3.01 -1.25 -23.07
CA ARG A 245 1.77 -1.39 -22.30
C ARG A 245 1.62 -2.83 -21.81
N ILE A 246 1.95 -3.07 -20.55
CA ILE A 246 1.39 -4.20 -19.81
C ILE A 246 -0.04 -3.79 -19.48
N ILE A 247 -0.99 -4.35 -20.23
CA ILE A 247 -2.42 -4.26 -19.91
C ILE A 247 -2.60 -5.06 -18.62
N LEU A 248 -2.71 -4.36 -17.49
CA LEU A 248 -3.18 -4.92 -16.22
C LEU A 248 -4.70 -4.87 -16.19
#